data_AF-A0A3L7NU94-F1
#
_entry.id   AF-A0A3L7NU94-F1
#
_cell.length_a   1.000
_cell.length_b   1.000
_cell.length_c   1.000
_cell.angle_alpha   90.00
_cell.angle_beta   90.00
_cell.angle_gamma   90.00
#
_symmetry.space_group_name_H-M   'P 1'
#
loop_
_entity.id
_entity.type
_entity.pdbx_description
1 polymer ?
#
loop_
_entity_poly.entity_id
_entity_poly.type
_entity_poly.pdbx_seq_one_letter_code
_entity_poly.pdbx_strand_id
1 'polypeptide(L)'
;MFGKSWSPSPFRAGLRSAAWFGASMVVASMIVVPAILSRADAPAKSVGTPRNWPGFRGAASAGQGGLRRFPRAWTTEDWTWSVDLPGTGHSSPAVWQGQVYTTSALVDPADAKQCVRSLTCHDAATGKLLWVQRIPGPVEEFNAQNSLASSSPVVDAEGVYWLWGTRDLLRAEAFSHDGRQRWHADLGAFQTEHGFGGSPGLWRDLLIVPMEQDGPSKVVGVDTATGVVRWTLAREKARTAYSPPLVLEGDDGKVSGVVRPPQVVLGSMAHGLTGIDPATGRVLWERRCLPKRSVSCPVVAALADEQSGGMIIVGTCGDGGGDNTLVAVRAPQDGMAATGDGEPSEPEVAYQIDRSAAPYVPSPLAVGERLFLWGDRGVVTCVTAATGAVRWRGRVGGTFSASPVALGGAILNISADGEVIVLADGDDFEVLGRTPLGEECRASPAVADGRLYIRSVGRLSSLAAEPE
;
A
#
# COMPACT_ATOMS: atom_id res chain seq x y z
N MET A 1 -10.03 -23.10 73.13
CA MET A 1 -11.41 -22.59 73.06
C MET A 1 -12.11 -23.28 71.89
N PHE A 2 -13.17 -24.04 72.22
CA PHE A 2 -14.23 -24.68 71.42
C PHE A 2 -14.03 -24.80 69.88
N GLY A 3 -13.98 -25.98 69.22
CA GLY A 3 -14.79 -27.21 69.35
C GLY A 3 -16.01 -27.11 68.41
N LYS A 4 -16.47 -28.07 67.58
CA LYS A 4 -16.28 -29.52 67.40
C LYS A 4 -16.82 -29.93 66.01
N SER A 5 -16.43 -31.13 65.57
CA SER A 5 -16.92 -31.94 64.45
C SER A 5 -18.31 -32.57 64.66
N TRP A 6 -19.02 -32.94 63.58
CA TRP A 6 -19.55 -34.31 63.29
C TRP A 6 -20.47 -34.37 62.04
N SER A 7 -20.41 -35.52 61.34
CA SER A 7 -21.28 -36.02 60.23
C SER A 7 -22.26 -37.10 60.78
N PRO A 8 -22.88 -38.04 60.00
CA PRO A 8 -24.01 -37.92 59.05
C PRO A 8 -25.20 -38.94 59.28
N SER A 9 -26.23 -38.86 58.41
CA SER A 9 -27.26 -39.90 58.02
C SER A 9 -28.52 -40.11 58.92
N PRO A 10 -29.58 -40.89 58.55
CA PRO A 10 -29.89 -41.61 57.29
C PRO A 10 -31.41 -41.74 56.84
N PHE A 11 -31.61 -42.35 55.64
CA PHE A 11 -32.61 -43.39 55.24
C PHE A 11 -34.15 -43.17 55.04
N ARG A 12 -34.61 -43.81 53.94
CA ARG A 12 -35.92 -44.45 53.58
C ARG A 12 -37.03 -43.57 52.98
N ALA A 13 -37.42 -43.74 51.71
CA ALA A 13 -38.09 -44.86 51.02
C ALA A 13 -39.60 -44.94 51.30
N GLY A 14 -40.40 -44.70 50.25
CA GLY A 14 -41.85 -44.90 50.25
C GLY A 14 -42.37 -45.08 48.81
N LEU A 15 -42.52 -46.36 48.39
CA LEU A 15 -43.33 -46.74 47.24
C LEU A 15 -44.81 -46.53 47.56
N ARG A 16 -45.58 -45.97 46.61
CA ARG A 16 -46.98 -46.36 46.37
C ARG A 16 -47.28 -46.36 44.87
N SER A 17 -47.76 -47.50 44.43
CA SER A 17 -48.31 -47.88 43.13
C SER A 17 -49.64 -47.18 42.81
N ALA A 18 -49.91 -46.90 41.52
CA ALA A 18 -51.18 -47.25 40.87
C ALA A 18 -51.16 -47.04 39.35
N ALA A 19 -51.55 -48.11 38.65
CA ALA A 19 -52.37 -48.19 37.45
C ALA A 19 -51.94 -47.51 36.13
N TRP A 20 -51.65 -48.39 35.17
CA TRP A 20 -51.66 -48.16 33.74
C TRP A 20 -53.06 -47.78 33.22
N PHE A 21 -53.12 -46.78 32.33
CA PHE A 21 -54.06 -46.74 31.23
C PHE A 21 -53.29 -46.42 29.95
N GLY A 22 -53.33 -47.36 29.00
CA GLY A 22 -52.67 -47.24 27.72
C GLY A 22 -53.39 -46.25 26.81
N ALA A 23 -52.60 -45.41 26.14
CA ALA A 23 -52.97 -44.78 24.89
C ALA A 23 -51.85 -45.07 23.90
N SER A 24 -52.18 -45.83 22.86
CA SER A 24 -51.27 -46.10 21.75
C SER A 24 -50.99 -44.79 21.02
N MET A 25 -49.75 -44.31 21.10
CA MET A 25 -49.25 -43.21 20.27
C MET A 25 -48.25 -43.81 19.30
N VAL A 26 -48.61 -43.82 18.02
CA VAL A 26 -47.72 -44.17 16.91
C VAL A 26 -46.62 -43.11 16.87
N VAL A 27 -45.43 -43.44 17.38
CA VAL A 27 -44.23 -42.61 17.21
C VAL A 27 -43.62 -42.97 15.87
N ALA A 28 -43.82 -42.11 14.87
CA ALA A 28 -43.04 -42.15 13.65
C ALA A 28 -41.58 -41.85 13.99
N SER A 29 -40.69 -42.85 13.85
CA SER A 29 -39.25 -42.65 13.97
C SER A 29 -38.75 -41.77 12.82
N MET A 30 -38.61 -40.46 13.08
CA MET A 30 -37.82 -39.59 12.22
C MET A 30 -36.33 -39.90 12.46
N ILE A 31 -35.73 -40.61 11.51
CA ILE A 31 -34.28 -40.72 11.38
C ILE A 31 -33.78 -39.31 11.01
N VAL A 32 -33.21 -38.58 11.98
CA VAL A 32 -32.46 -37.36 11.71
C VAL A 32 -31.09 -37.78 11.20
N VAL A 33 -30.93 -37.83 9.88
CA VAL A 33 -29.62 -37.86 9.24
C VAL A 33 -29.02 -36.46 9.44
N PRO A 34 -27.86 -36.30 10.09
CA PRO A 34 -27.20 -35.00 10.12
C PRO A 34 -26.78 -34.69 8.68
N ALA A 35 -27.44 -33.70 8.08
CA ALA A 35 -27.00 -33.13 6.82
C ALA A 35 -25.62 -32.50 7.08
N ILE A 36 -24.57 -33.19 6.64
CA ILE A 36 -23.25 -32.59 6.46
C ILE A 36 -23.44 -31.58 5.33
N LEU A 37 -23.79 -30.34 5.70
CA LEU A 37 -23.71 -29.21 4.79
C LEU A 37 -22.22 -29.02 4.52
N SER A 38 -21.74 -29.57 3.40
CA SER A 38 -20.47 -29.15 2.83
C SER A 38 -20.59 -27.64 2.61
N ARG A 39 -19.82 -26.87 3.38
CA ARG A 39 -19.64 -25.45 3.14
C ARG A 39 -19.05 -25.34 1.75
N ALA A 40 -19.88 -24.99 0.77
CA ALA A 40 -19.38 -24.63 -0.54
C ALA A 40 -18.60 -23.33 -0.30
N ASP A 41 -17.27 -23.41 -0.35
CA ASP A 41 -16.43 -22.23 -0.40
C ASP A 41 -16.97 -21.36 -1.53
N ALA A 42 -17.39 -20.14 -1.18
CA ALA A 42 -17.75 -19.15 -2.18
C ALA A 42 -16.52 -19.00 -3.09
N PRO A 43 -16.68 -19.06 -4.43
CA PRO A 43 -15.54 -18.89 -5.31
C PRO A 43 -14.90 -17.54 -5.01
N ALA A 44 -13.63 -17.56 -4.60
CA ALA A 44 -12.83 -16.34 -4.50
C ALA A 44 -12.98 -15.60 -5.83
N LYS A 45 -13.50 -14.36 -5.78
CA LYS A 45 -13.58 -13.51 -6.98
C LYS A 45 -12.20 -13.51 -7.63
N SER A 46 -12.13 -13.98 -8.88
CA SER A 46 -10.89 -14.00 -9.64
C SER A 46 -10.32 -12.58 -9.67
N VAL A 47 -9.17 -12.38 -9.04
CA VAL A 47 -8.39 -11.15 -9.22
C VAL A 47 -7.90 -11.19 -10.67
N GLY A 48 -8.65 -10.54 -11.56
CA GLY A 48 -8.25 -10.44 -12.96
C GLY A 48 -6.90 -9.74 -13.09
N THR A 49 -6.21 -9.98 -14.21
CA THR A 49 -5.01 -9.22 -14.56
C THR A 49 -5.32 -7.72 -14.52
N PRO A 50 -4.59 -6.90 -13.75
CA PRO A 50 -4.80 -5.46 -13.76
C PRO A 50 -4.60 -4.94 -15.19
N ARG A 51 -5.58 -4.20 -15.72
CA ARG A 51 -5.41 -3.49 -17.00
C ARG A 51 -4.62 -2.21 -16.84
N ASN A 52 -4.74 -1.58 -15.67
CA ASN A 52 -4.07 -0.33 -15.33
C ASN A 52 -3.29 -0.49 -14.03
N TRP A 53 -2.25 0.33 -13.89
CA TRP A 53 -1.44 0.49 -12.70
C TRP A 53 -1.32 1.98 -12.39
N PRO A 54 -2.34 2.60 -11.75
CA PRO A 54 -2.53 4.05 -11.78
C PRO A 54 -1.49 4.88 -11.02
N GLY A 55 -0.51 4.26 -10.34
CA GLY A 55 0.50 4.98 -9.58
C GLY A 55 1.35 4.05 -8.73
N PHE A 56 1.96 4.60 -7.67
CA PHE A 56 2.80 3.84 -6.74
C PHE A 56 2.05 2.60 -6.22
N ARG A 57 2.59 1.41 -6.52
CA ARG A 57 2.02 0.10 -6.17
C ARG A 57 0.58 -0.16 -6.68
N GLY A 58 0.17 0.53 -7.73
CA GLY A 58 -1.09 0.28 -8.42
C GLY A 58 -2.31 0.78 -7.67
N ALA A 59 -3.47 0.14 -7.91
CA ALA A 59 -4.73 0.51 -7.28
C ALA A 59 -4.64 0.40 -5.75
N ALA A 60 -5.12 1.44 -5.04
CA ALA A 60 -5.04 1.57 -3.59
C ALA A 60 -3.61 1.35 -3.02
N SER A 61 -2.56 1.57 -3.83
CA SER A 61 -1.16 1.28 -3.48
C SER A 61 -0.94 -0.12 -2.88
N ALA A 62 -1.74 -1.09 -3.28
CA ALA A 62 -1.83 -2.41 -2.64
C ALA A 62 -0.76 -3.40 -3.11
N GLY A 63 -0.07 -3.13 -4.22
CA GLY A 63 0.95 -4.01 -4.79
C GLY A 63 0.42 -5.33 -5.36
N GLN A 64 -0.84 -5.36 -5.80
CA GLN A 64 -1.50 -6.56 -6.32
C GLN A 64 -1.37 -6.65 -7.85
N GLY A 65 -0.46 -7.50 -8.34
CA GLY A 65 -0.25 -7.72 -9.79
C GLY A 65 -1.20 -8.73 -10.44
N GLY A 66 -2.13 -9.31 -9.68
CA GLY A 66 -3.10 -10.29 -10.18
C GLY A 66 -2.57 -11.73 -10.26
N LEU A 67 -3.31 -12.59 -10.97
CA LEU A 67 -3.09 -14.04 -10.98
C LEU A 67 -2.11 -14.55 -12.05
N ARG A 68 -1.67 -13.70 -12.97
CA ARG A 68 -0.73 -14.09 -14.03
C ARG A 68 0.64 -14.42 -13.43
N ARG A 69 1.24 -15.50 -13.93
CA ARG A 69 2.59 -15.92 -13.58
C ARG A 69 3.62 -15.19 -14.43
N PHE A 70 4.78 -14.92 -13.85
CA PHE A 70 5.95 -14.36 -14.51
C PHE A 70 7.15 -15.28 -14.26
N PRO A 71 8.15 -15.26 -15.15
CA PRO A 71 9.41 -15.97 -14.93
C PRO A 71 9.98 -15.68 -13.54
N ARG A 72 10.39 -16.74 -12.83
CA ARG A 72 10.95 -16.63 -11.47
C ARG A 72 12.41 -16.17 -11.47
N ALA A 73 13.10 -16.41 -12.59
CA ALA A 73 14.40 -15.89 -12.92
C ALA A 73 14.47 -15.73 -14.44
N TRP A 74 15.22 -14.75 -14.92
CA TRP A 74 15.39 -14.47 -16.33
C TRP A 74 16.74 -13.81 -16.63
N THR A 75 17.03 -13.63 -17.90
CA THR A 75 18.22 -12.98 -18.45
C THR A 75 17.82 -11.75 -19.25
N THR A 76 18.81 -11.02 -19.77
CA THR A 76 18.55 -9.88 -20.64
C THR A 76 17.84 -10.24 -21.96
N GLU A 77 17.85 -11.52 -22.37
CA GLU A 77 17.21 -11.99 -23.60
C GLU A 77 15.69 -12.18 -23.44
N ASP A 78 15.21 -12.31 -22.20
CA ASP A 78 13.78 -12.55 -21.89
C ASP A 78 12.95 -11.26 -21.87
N TRP A 79 13.60 -10.09 -21.82
CA TRP A 79 12.89 -8.81 -21.89
C TRP A 79 12.13 -8.70 -23.20
N THR A 80 10.83 -8.41 -23.13
CA THR A 80 10.04 -8.08 -24.33
C THR A 80 10.56 -6.81 -24.99
N TRP A 81 10.99 -5.85 -24.17
CA TRP A 81 11.72 -4.67 -24.60
C TRP A 81 12.43 -4.04 -23.41
N SER A 82 13.45 -3.24 -23.71
CA SER A 82 14.16 -2.42 -22.75
C SER A 82 14.63 -1.13 -23.41
N VAL A 83 14.40 0.02 -22.76
CA VAL A 83 14.70 1.35 -23.32
C VAL A 83 15.38 2.24 -22.28
N ASP A 84 16.30 3.08 -22.73
CA ASP A 84 16.95 4.07 -21.88
C ASP A 84 16.02 5.27 -21.64
N LEU A 85 16.04 5.80 -20.41
CA LEU A 85 15.31 6.98 -19.99
C LEU A 85 16.18 8.25 -20.14
N PRO A 86 15.59 9.44 -20.34
CA PRO A 86 16.34 10.68 -20.62
C PRO A 86 17.04 11.29 -19.38
N GLY A 87 17.36 10.48 -18.37
CA GLY A 87 17.94 10.89 -17.11
C GLY A 87 17.81 9.79 -16.05
N THR A 88 18.08 10.14 -14.81
CA THR A 88 17.99 9.23 -13.65
C THR A 88 16.80 9.54 -12.76
N GLY A 89 16.44 8.64 -11.86
CA GLY A 89 15.27 8.81 -10.98
C GLY A 89 15.03 7.59 -10.10
N HIS A 90 13.99 7.62 -9.28
CA HIS A 90 13.56 6.49 -8.44
C HIS A 90 12.04 6.24 -8.46
N SER A 91 11.29 7.01 -9.27
CA SER A 91 9.84 6.87 -9.36
C SER A 91 9.41 5.48 -9.81
N SER A 92 8.28 5.01 -9.29
CA SER A 92 7.65 3.78 -9.80
C SER A 92 6.88 4.10 -11.09
N PRO A 93 6.88 3.20 -12.09
CA PRO A 93 6.08 3.41 -13.30
C PRO A 93 4.58 3.44 -12.98
N ALA A 94 3.84 4.27 -13.71
CA ALA A 94 2.38 4.21 -13.77
C ALA A 94 1.97 3.70 -15.16
N VAL A 95 0.89 2.93 -15.26
CA VAL A 95 0.41 2.37 -16.52
C VAL A 95 -1.07 2.64 -16.68
N TRP A 96 -1.47 3.16 -17.82
CA TRP A 96 -2.88 3.40 -18.16
C TRP A 96 -3.15 3.13 -19.63
N GLN A 97 -4.09 2.22 -19.91
CA GLN A 97 -4.55 1.89 -21.27
C GLN A 97 -3.42 1.71 -22.29
N GLY A 98 -2.44 0.85 -21.97
CA GLY A 98 -1.32 0.58 -22.86
C GLY A 98 -0.25 1.69 -22.95
N GLN A 99 -0.25 2.67 -22.04
CA GLN A 99 0.78 3.70 -21.93
C GLN A 99 1.49 3.61 -20.58
N VAL A 100 2.81 3.69 -20.58
CA VAL A 100 3.67 3.62 -19.39
C VAL A 100 4.32 4.98 -19.15
N TYR A 101 4.12 5.53 -17.95
CA TYR A 101 4.64 6.82 -17.53
C TYR A 101 5.74 6.65 -16.50
N THR A 102 6.83 7.37 -16.72
CA THR A 102 7.99 7.41 -15.82
C THR A 102 8.51 8.83 -15.68
N THR A 103 9.17 9.11 -14.56
CA THR A 103 9.80 10.41 -14.33
C THR A 103 11.31 10.25 -14.21
N SER A 104 12.04 11.26 -14.66
CA SER A 104 13.51 11.28 -14.63
C SER A 104 14.01 12.70 -14.47
N ALA A 105 15.28 12.85 -14.13
CA ALA A 105 15.96 14.13 -14.07
C ALA A 105 17.39 13.98 -14.60
N LEU A 106 17.85 14.98 -15.33
CA LEU A 106 19.22 15.07 -15.81
C LEU A 106 19.81 16.39 -15.34
N VAL A 107 20.87 16.32 -14.52
CA VAL A 107 21.64 17.50 -14.10
C VAL A 107 22.42 18.02 -15.30
N ASP A 108 22.45 19.34 -15.50
CA ASP A 108 23.19 19.96 -16.59
C ASP A 108 24.70 19.78 -16.37
N PRO A 109 25.43 19.15 -17.31
CA PRO A 109 26.89 19.01 -17.21
C PRO A 109 27.64 20.34 -17.18
N ALA A 110 27.05 21.42 -17.70
CA ALA A 110 27.64 22.76 -17.70
C ALA A 110 27.29 23.58 -16.44
N ASP A 111 26.20 23.24 -15.73
CA ASP A 111 25.79 23.88 -14.48
C ASP A 111 25.13 22.87 -13.53
N ALA A 112 25.89 22.38 -12.55
CA ALA A 112 25.40 21.41 -11.56
C ALA A 112 24.25 21.92 -10.68
N LYS A 113 23.90 23.22 -10.75
CA LYS A 113 22.74 23.79 -10.05
C LYS A 113 21.46 23.72 -10.89
N GLN A 114 21.54 23.32 -12.16
CA GLN A 114 20.41 23.20 -13.06
C GLN A 114 20.18 21.74 -13.43
N CYS A 115 18.92 21.41 -13.65
CA CYS A 115 18.51 20.12 -14.18
C CYS A 115 17.33 20.25 -15.12
N VAL A 116 17.10 19.21 -15.91
CA VAL A 116 15.86 19.01 -16.66
C VAL A 116 15.13 17.82 -16.06
N ARG A 117 13.99 18.09 -15.43
CA ARG A 117 13.03 17.08 -15.02
C ARG A 117 12.21 16.64 -16.23
N SER A 118 11.98 15.35 -16.38
CA SER A 118 11.27 14.77 -17.53
C SER A 118 10.14 13.85 -17.07
N LEU A 119 8.97 13.99 -17.70
CA LEU A 119 7.89 13.00 -17.67
C LEU A 119 7.84 12.35 -19.06
N THR A 120 8.02 11.05 -19.12
CA THR A 120 8.03 10.27 -20.37
C THR A 120 6.82 9.35 -20.44
N CYS A 121 6.29 9.20 -21.65
CA CYS A 121 5.26 8.21 -21.96
C CYS A 121 5.79 7.25 -23.02
N HIS A 122 5.70 5.95 -22.74
CA HIS A 122 6.09 4.87 -23.63
C HIS A 122 4.89 4.00 -23.98
N ASP A 123 4.87 3.47 -25.20
CA ASP A 123 3.95 2.43 -25.60
C ASP A 123 4.24 1.14 -24.80
N ALA A 124 3.24 0.61 -24.11
CA ALA A 124 3.36 -0.55 -23.24
C ALA A 124 3.79 -1.82 -23.97
N ALA A 125 3.40 -1.97 -25.23
CA ALA A 125 3.64 -3.18 -26.00
C ALA A 125 5.07 -3.24 -26.57
N THR A 126 5.60 -2.08 -26.97
CA THR A 126 6.86 -1.96 -27.74
C THR A 126 7.98 -1.22 -27.01
N GLY A 127 7.67 -0.49 -25.93
CA GLY A 127 8.62 0.38 -25.23
C GLY A 127 8.93 1.69 -25.96
N LYS A 128 8.35 1.90 -27.15
CA LYS A 128 8.59 3.09 -27.96
C LYS A 128 8.20 4.35 -27.20
N LEU A 129 9.11 5.32 -27.11
CA LEU A 129 8.81 6.65 -26.59
C LEU A 129 7.74 7.32 -27.47
N LEU A 130 6.60 7.67 -26.87
CA LEU A 130 5.50 8.37 -27.52
C LEU A 130 5.66 9.88 -27.40
N TRP A 131 6.00 10.36 -26.20
CA TRP A 131 6.27 11.76 -25.93
C TRP A 131 7.11 11.94 -24.66
N VAL A 132 7.73 13.12 -24.54
CA VAL A 132 8.47 13.55 -23.36
C VAL A 132 8.17 15.01 -23.07
N GLN A 133 7.81 15.29 -21.81
CA GLN A 133 7.72 16.65 -21.28
C GLN A 133 8.97 16.97 -20.49
N ARG A 134 9.52 18.17 -20.70
CA ARG A 134 10.78 18.63 -20.09
C ARG A 134 10.55 19.91 -19.32
N ILE A 135 10.92 19.89 -18.05
CA ILE A 135 10.74 20.98 -17.10
C ILE A 135 12.13 21.35 -16.56
N PRO A 136 12.79 22.37 -17.14
CA PRO A 136 14.02 22.92 -16.61
C PRO A 136 13.78 23.52 -15.22
N GLY A 137 14.76 23.38 -14.33
CA GLY A 137 14.70 24.05 -13.03
C GLY A 137 15.90 23.74 -12.15
N PRO A 138 15.95 24.35 -10.95
CA PRO A 138 17.06 24.18 -10.05
C PRO A 138 17.15 22.75 -9.51
N VAL A 139 18.38 22.34 -9.21
CA VAL A 139 18.71 21.15 -8.42
C VAL A 139 18.46 21.48 -6.94
N GLU A 140 17.73 20.60 -6.27
CA GLU A 140 17.51 20.65 -4.81
C GLU A 140 18.61 19.84 -4.09
N GLU A 141 18.87 20.12 -2.81
CA GLU A 141 19.70 19.23 -1.98
C GLU A 141 18.89 17.98 -1.58
N PHE A 142 19.47 16.80 -1.80
CA PHE A 142 18.85 15.53 -1.43
C PHE A 142 19.90 14.52 -0.94
N ASN A 143 19.47 13.49 -0.22
CA ASN A 143 20.39 12.47 0.30
C ASN A 143 20.75 11.43 -0.78
N ALA A 144 21.74 10.58 -0.53
CA ALA A 144 22.18 9.55 -1.48
C ALA A 144 21.12 8.44 -1.78
N GLN A 145 20.03 8.37 -1.00
CA GLN A 145 18.94 7.43 -1.24
C GLN A 145 17.79 8.04 -2.06
N ASN A 146 17.87 9.32 -2.40
CA ASN A 146 16.85 10.06 -3.11
C ASN A 146 17.35 10.51 -4.50
N SER A 147 16.45 11.05 -5.31
CA SER A 147 16.71 11.60 -6.64
C SER A 147 15.81 12.81 -6.88
N LEU A 148 16.12 13.62 -7.90
CA LEU A 148 15.29 14.74 -8.33
C LEU A 148 13.97 14.30 -9.00
N ALA A 149 13.75 12.99 -9.15
CA ALA A 149 12.58 12.37 -9.78
C ALA A 149 12.12 11.11 -9.01
N SER A 150 12.04 11.20 -7.68
CA SER A 150 11.58 10.09 -6.84
C SER A 150 10.07 9.99 -6.69
N SER A 151 9.35 11.11 -6.85
CA SER A 151 7.89 11.10 -6.82
C SER A 151 7.33 10.33 -8.01
N SER A 152 6.45 9.36 -7.74
CA SER A 152 5.77 8.58 -8.77
C SER A 152 4.58 9.35 -9.31
N PRO A 153 4.36 9.37 -10.64
CA PRO A 153 3.15 9.97 -11.20
C PRO A 153 1.91 9.13 -10.81
N VAL A 154 0.76 9.78 -10.79
CA VAL A 154 -0.55 9.12 -10.74
C VAL A 154 -1.33 9.41 -12.02
N VAL A 155 -2.13 8.44 -12.46
CA VAL A 155 -2.84 8.47 -13.74
C VAL A 155 -4.26 7.93 -13.57
N ASP A 156 -5.21 8.55 -14.27
CA ASP A 156 -6.58 8.08 -14.43
C ASP A 156 -7.02 8.24 -15.89
N ALA A 157 -8.34 8.25 -16.16
CA ALA A 157 -8.88 8.45 -17.50
C ALA A 157 -8.72 9.88 -18.03
N GLU A 158 -8.55 10.87 -17.15
CA GLU A 158 -8.51 12.29 -17.49
C GLU A 158 -7.08 12.77 -17.75
N GLY A 159 -6.09 12.17 -17.09
CA GLY A 159 -4.70 12.34 -17.49
C GLY A 159 -3.67 11.87 -16.47
N VAL A 160 -2.54 12.57 -16.48
CA VAL A 160 -1.32 12.24 -15.74
C VAL A 160 -0.98 13.39 -14.81
N TYR A 161 -0.73 13.09 -13.55
CA TYR A 161 -0.40 14.06 -12.50
C TYR A 161 0.91 13.71 -11.85
N TRP A 162 1.75 14.72 -11.60
CA TRP A 162 3.08 14.50 -11.06
C TRP A 162 3.47 15.62 -10.09
N LEU A 163 4.13 15.25 -9.00
CA LEU A 163 4.71 16.18 -8.05
C LEU A 163 6.23 16.23 -8.18
N TRP A 164 6.79 17.43 -8.13
CA TRP A 164 8.23 17.60 -7.91
C TRP A 164 8.45 18.84 -7.06
N GLY A 165 9.55 18.88 -6.31
CA GLY A 165 9.82 20.02 -5.45
C GLY A 165 11.28 20.30 -5.15
N THR A 166 11.49 21.50 -4.64
CA THR A 166 12.68 22.06 -4.00
C THR A 166 12.28 22.58 -2.61
N ARG A 167 13.24 23.06 -1.82
CA ARG A 167 12.98 23.70 -0.53
C ARG A 167 12.03 24.88 -0.65
N ASP A 168 12.14 25.63 -1.75
CA ASP A 168 11.38 26.86 -1.96
C ASP A 168 10.08 26.65 -2.74
N LEU A 169 9.89 25.49 -3.37
CA LEU A 169 8.74 25.22 -4.23
C LEU A 169 8.39 23.73 -4.30
N LEU A 170 7.16 23.37 -3.94
CA LEU A 170 6.49 22.16 -4.37
C LEU A 170 5.55 22.50 -5.54
N ARG A 171 5.68 21.76 -6.63
CA ARG A 171 4.86 21.92 -7.82
C ARG A 171 4.06 20.66 -8.12
N ALA A 172 2.80 20.86 -8.47
CA ALA A 172 1.95 19.85 -9.07
C ALA A 172 1.78 20.15 -10.56
N GLU A 173 1.95 19.12 -11.38
CA GLU A 173 1.82 19.19 -12.83
C GLU A 173 0.67 18.30 -13.28
N ALA A 174 -0.08 18.72 -14.30
CA ALA A 174 -1.05 17.89 -14.98
C ALA A 174 -0.87 17.90 -16.48
N PHE A 175 -0.93 16.71 -17.07
CA PHE A 175 -0.83 16.47 -18.50
C PHE A 175 -2.01 15.63 -18.97
N SER A 176 -2.33 15.70 -20.26
CA SER A 176 -3.18 14.73 -20.95
C SER A 176 -2.36 13.50 -21.38
N HIS A 177 -3.04 12.41 -21.74
CA HIS A 177 -2.39 11.18 -22.21
C HIS A 177 -1.60 11.36 -23.53
N ASP A 178 -1.90 12.39 -24.33
CA ASP A 178 -1.11 12.77 -25.52
C ASP A 178 0.06 13.73 -25.19
N GLY A 179 0.30 14.00 -23.91
CA GLY A 179 1.46 14.73 -23.42
C GLY A 179 1.30 16.25 -23.39
N ARG A 180 0.11 16.82 -23.61
CA ARG A 180 -0.09 18.28 -23.50
C ARG A 180 -0.23 18.69 -22.05
N GLN A 181 0.47 19.74 -21.64
CA GLN A 181 0.31 20.30 -20.30
C GLN A 181 -1.09 20.94 -20.18
N ARG A 182 -1.84 20.52 -19.16
CA ARG A 182 -3.18 21.06 -18.85
C ARG A 182 -3.07 22.22 -17.87
N TRP A 183 -2.32 22.03 -16.78
CA TRP A 183 -2.06 23.06 -15.78
C TRP A 183 -0.82 22.71 -14.98
N HIS A 184 -0.29 23.70 -14.26
CA HIS A 184 0.64 23.52 -13.15
C HIS A 184 0.17 24.36 -11.97
N ALA A 185 0.51 23.95 -10.75
CA ALA A 185 0.18 24.65 -9.53
C ALA A 185 1.37 24.69 -8.58
N ASP A 186 1.71 25.88 -8.11
CA ASP A 186 2.74 26.11 -7.10
C ASP A 186 2.09 26.03 -5.71
N LEU A 187 2.50 25.05 -4.91
CA LEU A 187 1.87 24.75 -3.60
C LEU A 187 2.62 25.37 -2.41
N GLY A 188 3.69 26.11 -2.70
CA GLY A 188 4.58 26.78 -1.74
C GLY A 188 5.82 25.96 -1.40
N ALA A 189 6.62 26.45 -0.46
CA ALA A 189 7.86 25.82 -0.01
C ALA A 189 7.63 24.43 0.62
N PHE A 190 8.60 23.52 0.46
CA PHE A 190 8.61 22.20 1.09
C PHE A 190 9.93 21.93 1.81
N GLN A 191 9.93 22.09 3.13
CA GLN A 191 11.14 21.98 3.95
C GLN A 191 11.47 20.53 4.29
N THR A 192 12.68 20.07 3.96
CA THR A 192 13.02 18.66 4.13
C THR A 192 14.51 18.38 4.24
N GLU A 193 14.87 17.43 5.10
CA GLU A 193 16.23 16.91 5.26
C GLU A 193 16.72 16.06 4.07
N HIS A 194 15.85 15.26 3.44
CA HIS A 194 16.28 14.24 2.44
C HIS A 194 15.91 14.58 0.99
N GLY A 195 15.48 15.80 0.72
CA GLY A 195 14.92 16.20 -0.58
C GLY A 195 13.47 15.73 -0.79
N PHE A 196 12.79 16.27 -1.79
CA PHE A 196 11.39 15.90 -2.08
C PHE A 196 11.28 14.50 -2.71
N GLY A 197 10.24 13.76 -2.34
CA GLY A 197 9.96 12.43 -2.89
C GLY A 197 8.53 11.92 -2.65
N GLY A 198 7.63 12.78 -2.16
CA GLY A 198 6.24 12.39 -1.87
C GLY A 198 5.46 12.15 -3.17
N SER A 199 4.73 11.03 -3.23
CA SER A 199 3.83 10.73 -4.35
C SER A 199 2.39 11.15 -3.98
N PRO A 200 1.61 11.71 -4.91
CA PRO A 200 0.23 12.09 -4.63
C PRO A 200 -0.70 10.87 -4.55
N GLY A 201 -1.86 11.05 -3.93
CA GLY A 201 -3.02 10.17 -4.10
C GLY A 201 -3.98 10.74 -5.14
N LEU A 202 -4.80 9.90 -5.74
CA LEU A 202 -5.83 10.32 -6.70
C LEU A 202 -7.18 9.74 -6.27
N TRP A 203 -8.16 10.62 -6.06
CA TRP A 203 -9.53 10.23 -5.77
C TRP A 203 -10.48 11.06 -6.64
N ARG A 204 -11.10 10.42 -7.63
CA ARG A 204 -11.98 11.08 -8.61
C ARG A 204 -11.33 12.34 -9.20
N ASP A 205 -11.94 13.50 -8.95
CA ASP A 205 -11.53 14.81 -9.44
C ASP A 205 -10.59 15.55 -8.48
N LEU A 206 -10.00 14.85 -7.50
CA LEU A 206 -9.08 15.40 -6.52
C LEU A 206 -7.72 14.68 -6.51
N LEU A 207 -6.67 15.46 -6.69
CA LEU A 207 -5.29 15.10 -6.42
C LEU A 207 -5.00 15.41 -4.95
N ILE A 208 -4.69 14.38 -4.16
CA ILE A 208 -4.36 14.51 -2.75
C ILE A 208 -2.85 14.67 -2.60
N VAL A 209 -2.42 15.83 -2.11
CA VAL A 209 -1.01 16.17 -1.99
C VAL A 209 -0.62 16.26 -0.51
N PRO A 210 0.06 15.24 0.04
CA PRO A 210 0.57 15.29 1.41
C PRO A 210 1.83 16.17 1.47
N MET A 211 1.69 17.36 2.05
CA MET A 211 2.79 18.29 2.33
C MET A 211 3.22 18.18 3.79
N GLU A 212 3.61 16.96 4.18
CA GLU A 212 4.12 16.64 5.52
C GLU A 212 5.64 16.82 5.54
N GLN A 213 6.10 17.93 6.12
CA GLN A 213 7.45 18.47 5.96
C GLN A 213 8.13 18.71 7.32
N ASP A 214 9.40 19.11 7.31
CA ASP A 214 10.14 19.51 8.52
C ASP A 214 9.65 20.88 9.02
N GLY A 215 8.50 20.89 9.70
CA GLY A 215 7.84 22.13 10.08
C GLY A 215 6.32 22.02 10.10
N PRO A 216 5.62 23.17 10.21
CA PRO A 216 4.19 23.24 9.96
C PRO A 216 3.88 22.59 8.61
N SER A 217 2.92 21.68 8.63
CA SER A 217 2.61 20.80 7.51
C SER A 217 1.16 21.00 7.08
N LYS A 218 0.81 20.47 5.91
CA LYS A 218 -0.57 20.48 5.43
C LYS A 218 -0.82 19.31 4.48
N VAL A 219 -2.08 18.99 4.26
CA VAL A 219 -2.51 18.16 3.13
C VAL A 219 -3.51 18.98 2.33
N VAL A 220 -3.39 18.96 1.01
CA VAL A 220 -4.30 19.71 0.13
C VAL A 220 -4.98 18.78 -0.86
N GLY A 221 -6.26 19.04 -1.13
CA GLY A 221 -7.00 18.46 -2.24
C GLY A 221 -7.01 19.45 -3.40
N VAL A 222 -6.40 19.06 -4.51
CA VAL A 222 -6.29 19.90 -5.71
C VAL A 222 -7.24 19.37 -6.78
N ASP A 223 -8.06 20.26 -7.33
CA ASP A 223 -8.94 19.98 -8.45
C ASP A 223 -8.15 19.48 -9.67
N THR A 224 -8.43 18.27 -10.14
CA THR A 224 -7.64 17.63 -11.20
C THR A 224 -7.86 18.24 -12.58
N ALA A 225 -8.93 19.01 -12.78
CA ALA A 225 -9.23 19.69 -14.04
C ALA A 225 -8.54 21.06 -14.13
N THR A 226 -8.37 21.74 -12.99
CA THR A 226 -7.98 23.17 -12.96
C THR A 226 -6.69 23.46 -12.20
N GLY A 227 -6.22 22.56 -11.33
CA GLY A 227 -5.06 22.81 -10.45
C GLY A 227 -5.38 23.69 -9.23
N VAL A 228 -6.66 24.03 -9.00
CA VAL A 228 -7.09 24.86 -7.87
C VAL A 228 -7.21 24.03 -6.59
N VAL A 229 -6.62 24.52 -5.50
CA VAL A 229 -6.80 23.91 -4.16
C VAL A 229 -8.26 24.07 -3.71
N ARG A 230 -8.97 22.95 -3.51
CA ARG A 230 -10.36 22.94 -3.04
C ARG A 230 -10.47 22.94 -1.52
N TRP A 231 -9.54 22.29 -0.84
CA TRP A 231 -9.47 22.26 0.61
C TRP A 231 -8.02 22.13 1.09
N THR A 232 -7.79 22.54 2.33
CA THR A 232 -6.50 22.40 3.02
C THR A 232 -6.75 21.88 4.42
N LEU A 233 -6.11 20.77 4.77
CA LEU A 233 -6.03 20.23 6.12
C LEU A 233 -4.71 20.68 6.75
N ALA A 234 -4.77 21.51 7.79
CA ALA A 234 -3.59 21.89 8.55
C ALA A 234 -3.04 20.70 9.36
N ARG A 235 -1.71 20.58 9.44
CA ARG A 235 -1.03 19.51 10.17
C ARG A 235 0.03 20.11 11.10
N GLU A 236 0.05 19.61 12.33
CA GLU A 236 1.08 19.95 13.32
C GLU A 236 2.52 19.73 12.83
N LYS A 237 3.46 20.41 13.49
CA LYS A 237 4.87 20.33 13.17
C LYS A 237 5.48 18.99 13.56
N ALA A 238 6.12 18.33 12.60
CA ALA A 238 6.83 17.07 12.78
C ALA A 238 8.06 17.00 11.86
N ARG A 239 8.67 15.81 11.76
CA ARG A 239 9.58 15.48 10.65
C ARG A 239 8.79 15.17 9.39
N THR A 240 9.41 15.47 8.25
CA THR A 240 8.91 15.14 6.90
C THR A 240 8.44 13.70 6.84
N ALA A 241 7.27 13.46 6.23
CA ALA A 241 6.80 12.14 5.84
C ALA A 241 6.81 12.02 4.31
N TYR A 242 7.23 10.86 3.81
CA TYR A 242 7.25 10.56 2.36
C TYR A 242 6.16 9.56 1.96
N SER A 243 5.31 9.19 2.92
CA SER A 243 4.25 8.20 2.81
C SER A 243 3.21 8.57 1.75
N PRO A 244 3.08 7.79 0.65
CA PRO A 244 2.00 7.97 -0.30
C PRO A 244 0.62 7.73 0.36
N PRO A 245 -0.41 8.53 0.04
CA PRO A 245 -1.75 8.34 0.61
C PRO A 245 -2.38 7.02 0.16
N LEU A 246 -2.99 6.28 1.08
CA LEU A 246 -3.82 5.12 0.76
C LEU A 246 -5.23 5.61 0.42
N VAL A 247 -5.61 5.55 -0.85
CA VAL A 247 -6.96 5.90 -1.30
C VAL A 247 -7.87 4.67 -1.23
N LEU A 248 -8.88 4.74 -0.38
CA LEU A 248 -9.90 3.71 -0.17
C LEU A 248 -11.21 4.16 -0.80
N GLU A 249 -11.42 3.75 -2.04
CA GLU A 249 -12.68 3.85 -2.74
C GLU A 249 -13.06 2.45 -3.22
N GLY A 250 -14.32 2.11 -3.04
CA GLY A 250 -14.82 0.82 -3.49
C GLY A 250 -15.46 0.87 -4.86
N ASP A 251 -15.47 -0.26 -5.58
CA ASP A 251 -16.31 -0.43 -6.77
C ASP A 251 -17.78 -0.32 -6.34
N ASP A 252 -18.56 0.57 -6.96
CA ASP A 252 -19.90 0.95 -6.51
C ASP A 252 -19.95 1.40 -5.02
N GLY A 253 -18.83 1.90 -4.48
CA GLY A 253 -18.68 2.25 -3.07
C GLY A 253 -18.29 1.08 -2.14
N LYS A 254 -17.91 -0.10 -2.65
CA LYS A 254 -17.53 -1.28 -1.83
C LYS A 254 -16.02 -1.51 -1.70
N VAL A 255 -15.44 -1.36 -0.51
CA VAL A 255 -14.07 -1.81 -0.21
C VAL A 255 -14.16 -3.20 0.41
N SER A 256 -13.45 -4.18 -0.17
CA SER A 256 -13.50 -5.58 0.26
C SER A 256 -14.92 -6.16 0.33
N GLY A 257 -15.81 -5.73 -0.58
CA GLY A 257 -17.19 -6.22 -0.68
C GLY A 257 -18.21 -5.52 0.23
N VAL A 258 -17.79 -4.59 1.08
CA VAL A 258 -18.67 -3.85 2.01
C VAL A 258 -18.77 -2.39 1.59
N VAL A 259 -19.99 -1.86 1.50
CA VAL A 259 -20.25 -0.44 1.18
C VAL A 259 -19.67 0.42 2.29
N ARG A 260 -18.79 1.36 1.95
CA ARG A 260 -18.13 2.27 2.89
C ARG A 260 -18.02 3.66 2.28
N PRO A 261 -18.09 4.73 3.09
CA PRO A 261 -17.73 6.04 2.59
C PRO A 261 -16.27 6.03 2.12
N PRO A 262 -15.94 6.76 1.04
CA PRO A 262 -14.57 6.85 0.56
C PRO A 262 -13.69 7.51 1.62
N GLN A 263 -12.46 7.03 1.77
CA GLN A 263 -11.50 7.54 2.73
C GLN A 263 -10.12 7.63 2.10
N VAL A 264 -9.32 8.60 2.55
CA VAL A 264 -7.88 8.60 2.31
C VAL A 264 -7.18 8.43 3.64
N VAL A 265 -6.23 7.50 3.70
CA VAL A 265 -5.43 7.26 4.90
C VAL A 265 -4.02 7.80 4.70
N LEU A 266 -3.60 8.62 5.67
CA LEU A 266 -2.32 9.28 5.72
C LEU A 266 -1.48 8.68 6.85
N GLY A 267 -0.16 8.62 6.65
CA GLY A 267 0.81 8.24 7.68
C GLY A 267 1.81 9.36 7.94
N SER A 268 1.88 9.88 9.16
CA SER A 268 2.91 10.88 9.54
C SER A 268 3.32 10.80 11.01
N MET A 269 4.44 11.45 11.34
CA MET A 269 4.98 11.41 12.70
C MET A 269 4.09 12.15 13.73
N ALA A 270 3.52 13.31 13.36
CA ALA A 270 2.74 14.12 14.29
C ALA A 270 1.38 13.47 14.64
N HIS A 271 0.78 12.79 13.66
CA HIS A 271 -0.62 12.37 13.74
C HIS A 271 -0.82 10.86 13.59
N GLY A 272 0.24 10.09 13.33
CA GLY A 272 0.17 8.66 13.12
C GLY A 272 -0.63 8.29 11.87
N LEU A 273 -1.59 7.38 12.04
CA LEU A 273 -2.54 7.01 10.99
C LEU A 273 -3.78 7.91 11.09
N THR A 274 -4.07 8.65 10.02
CA THR A 274 -5.21 9.57 9.95
C THR A 274 -6.08 9.21 8.75
N GLY A 275 -7.34 8.89 8.97
CA GLY A 275 -8.34 8.75 7.90
C GLY A 275 -9.06 10.07 7.67
N ILE A 276 -9.15 10.50 6.41
CA ILE A 276 -9.81 11.73 6.01
C ILE A 276 -10.89 11.48 4.95
N ASP A 277 -11.90 12.35 4.94
CA ASP A 277 -12.86 12.47 3.85
C ASP A 277 -12.15 13.12 2.65
N PRO A 278 -12.00 12.43 1.52
CA PRO A 278 -11.27 12.98 0.39
C PRO A 278 -11.95 14.19 -0.25
N ALA A 279 -13.28 14.33 -0.14
CA ALA A 279 -14.00 15.45 -0.73
C ALA A 279 -13.80 16.76 0.02
N THR A 280 -13.63 16.69 1.35
CA THR A 280 -13.61 17.87 2.22
C THR A 280 -12.28 18.08 2.95
N GLY A 281 -11.42 17.06 3.01
CA GLY A 281 -10.20 17.06 3.83
C GLY A 281 -10.47 16.91 5.32
N ARG A 282 -11.73 16.70 5.74
CA ARG A 282 -12.11 16.56 7.16
C ARG A 282 -11.55 15.25 7.71
N VAL A 283 -10.94 15.31 8.89
CA VAL A 283 -10.51 14.12 9.63
C VAL A 283 -11.72 13.31 10.07
N LEU A 284 -11.75 12.03 9.71
CA LEU A 284 -12.79 11.08 10.10
C LEU A 284 -12.41 10.36 11.39
N TRP A 285 -11.14 9.96 11.48
CA TRP A 285 -10.54 9.25 12.60
C TRP A 285 -9.02 9.49 12.62
N GLU A 286 -8.43 9.43 13.80
CA GLU A 286 -6.98 9.60 13.97
C GLU A 286 -6.44 8.71 15.08
N ARG A 287 -5.28 8.09 14.84
CA ARG A 287 -4.52 7.38 15.86
C ARG A 287 -3.05 7.79 15.79
N ARG A 288 -2.60 8.50 16.81
CA ARG A 288 -1.21 8.96 16.96
C ARG A 288 -0.29 7.84 17.41
N CYS A 289 0.04 6.94 16.48
CA CYS A 289 0.79 5.71 16.76
C CYS A 289 2.09 5.54 16.00
N LEU A 290 2.53 6.54 15.21
CA LEU A 290 3.77 6.47 14.44
C LEU A 290 4.78 7.49 15.00
N PRO A 291 5.52 7.18 16.08
CA PRO A 291 6.35 8.17 16.78
C PRO A 291 7.61 8.61 16.00
N LYS A 292 7.78 8.16 14.76
CA LYS A 292 8.96 8.41 13.91
C LYS A 292 8.57 8.76 12.49
N ARG A 293 9.58 9.02 11.64
CA ARG A 293 9.38 9.30 10.22
C ARG A 293 8.61 8.15 9.56
N SER A 294 7.60 8.50 8.78
CA SER A 294 6.80 7.57 7.98
C SER A 294 7.20 7.70 6.51
N VAL A 295 7.59 6.59 5.88
CA VAL A 295 8.06 6.54 4.49
C VAL A 295 7.21 5.58 3.67
N SER A 296 6.92 4.41 4.23
CA SER A 296 6.01 3.43 3.64
C SER A 296 4.58 3.98 3.49
N CYS A 297 3.85 3.46 2.51
CA CYS A 297 2.42 3.71 2.35
C CYS A 297 1.64 2.89 3.41
N PRO A 298 0.55 3.43 4.02
CA PRO A 298 -0.38 2.62 4.78
C PRO A 298 -1.00 1.54 3.89
N VAL A 299 -1.29 0.36 4.43
CA VAL A 299 -1.95 -0.71 3.66
C VAL A 299 -3.10 -1.34 4.41
N VAL A 300 -4.13 -1.77 3.68
CA VAL A 300 -5.16 -2.66 4.22
C VAL A 300 -4.54 -4.05 4.36
N ALA A 301 -4.37 -4.50 5.59
CA ALA A 301 -3.73 -5.78 5.89
C ALA A 301 -4.74 -6.94 5.83
N ALA A 302 -5.92 -6.74 6.43
CA ALA A 302 -6.97 -7.74 6.52
C ALA A 302 -8.33 -7.07 6.76
N LEU A 303 -9.39 -7.86 6.66
CA LEU A 303 -10.66 -7.54 7.29
C LEU A 303 -10.54 -7.85 8.79
N ALA A 304 -10.86 -6.86 9.64
CA ALA A 304 -10.92 -6.97 11.09
C ALA A 304 -11.98 -7.97 11.56
N ASP A 305 -13.06 -8.11 10.77
CA ASP A 305 -14.14 -9.05 10.97
C ASP A 305 -14.90 -9.25 9.63
N GLU A 306 -15.49 -10.43 9.42
CA GLU A 306 -16.26 -10.73 8.19
C GLU A 306 -17.71 -10.22 8.24
N GLN A 307 -18.28 -10.03 9.43
CA GLN A 307 -19.73 -9.76 9.61
C GLN A 307 -20.08 -8.26 9.57
N SER A 308 -19.15 -7.43 9.99
CA SER A 308 -19.17 -5.98 10.16
C SER A 308 -18.22 -5.35 9.11
N GLY A 309 -17.20 -6.08 8.64
CA GLY A 309 -16.32 -5.72 7.54
C GLY A 309 -15.21 -4.76 7.91
N GLY A 310 -14.92 -4.53 9.19
CA GLY A 310 -13.88 -3.59 9.64
C GLY A 310 -12.56 -3.82 8.91
N MET A 311 -11.72 -2.80 8.75
CA MET A 311 -10.42 -2.97 8.10
C MET A 311 -9.32 -2.89 9.14
N ILE A 312 -8.34 -3.79 9.03
CA ILE A 312 -7.06 -3.62 9.71
C ILE A 312 -6.15 -2.84 8.77
N ILE A 313 -5.82 -1.61 9.16
CA ILE A 313 -4.90 -0.77 8.41
C ILE A 313 -3.58 -0.75 9.16
N VAL A 314 -2.49 -1.02 8.44
CA VAL A 314 -1.15 -0.98 9.00
C VAL A 314 -0.37 0.22 8.47
N GLY A 315 0.37 0.86 9.35
CA GLY A 315 1.36 1.88 9.01
C GLY A 315 2.70 1.53 9.63
N THR A 316 3.79 2.00 9.03
CA THR A 316 5.14 1.82 9.59
C THR A 316 5.89 3.12 9.71
N CYS A 317 6.77 3.19 10.71
CA CYS A 317 7.66 4.31 10.91
C CYS A 317 9.01 3.84 11.45
N GLY A 318 10.05 4.65 11.29
CA GLY A 318 11.38 4.25 11.71
C GLY A 318 12.46 5.28 11.46
N ASP A 319 13.69 4.79 11.48
CA ASP A 319 14.90 5.53 11.14
C ASP A 319 15.93 4.60 10.47
N GLY A 320 16.97 5.18 9.88
CA GLY A 320 18.02 4.40 9.22
C GLY A 320 18.81 3.47 10.16
N GLY A 321 18.71 3.66 11.48
CA GLY A 321 19.31 2.80 12.50
C GLY A 321 18.62 1.44 12.63
N GLY A 322 17.36 1.34 12.21
CA GLY A 322 16.56 0.11 12.23
C GLY A 322 15.65 -0.02 13.45
N ASP A 323 15.48 1.04 14.25
CA ASP A 323 14.47 1.08 15.31
C ASP A 323 13.11 1.42 14.69
N ASN A 324 12.55 0.42 14.00
CA ASN A 324 11.33 0.50 13.21
C ASN A 324 10.15 -0.10 13.96
N THR A 325 8.96 0.44 13.70
CA THR A 325 7.70 -0.04 14.28
C THR A 325 6.64 -0.14 13.19
N LEU A 326 5.83 -1.19 13.26
CA LEU A 326 4.58 -1.32 12.52
C LEU A 326 3.44 -1.32 13.52
N VAL A 327 2.41 -0.51 13.26
CA VAL A 327 1.18 -0.48 14.05
C VAL A 327 0.00 -0.83 13.15
N ALA A 328 -0.87 -1.71 13.63
CA ALA A 328 -2.12 -2.09 13.01
C ALA A 328 -3.29 -1.48 13.78
N VAL A 329 -4.19 -0.75 13.10
CA VAL A 329 -5.38 -0.15 13.71
C VAL A 329 -6.65 -0.74 13.10
N ARG A 330 -7.71 -0.86 13.90
CA ARG A 330 -9.04 -1.25 13.43
C ARG A 330 -9.75 0.01 12.93
N ALA A 331 -9.71 0.24 11.62
CA ALA A 331 -10.31 1.42 11.02
C ALA A 331 -11.86 1.37 11.15
N PRO A 332 -12.50 2.49 11.53
CA PRO A 332 -13.96 2.56 11.71
C PRO A 332 -14.72 2.28 10.40
N GLN A 333 -15.84 1.57 10.49
CA GLN A 333 -16.60 1.08 9.35
C GLN A 333 -17.46 2.15 8.67
N ASP A 334 -18.20 2.91 9.47
CA ASP A 334 -19.24 3.81 8.98
C ASP A 334 -18.69 5.19 8.54
N GLY A 335 -17.37 5.35 8.55
CA GLY A 335 -16.73 6.66 8.39
C GLY A 335 -17.21 7.71 9.39
N MET A 336 -17.83 7.31 10.51
CA MET A 336 -18.25 8.18 11.60
C MET A 336 -17.00 8.82 12.21
N ALA A 337 -16.55 10.00 11.77
CA ALA A 337 -17.22 11.31 11.75
C ALA A 337 -17.61 11.70 13.16
N ALA A 338 -16.57 12.00 13.91
CA ALA A 338 -16.59 12.62 15.20
C ALA A 338 -17.32 11.85 16.33
N THR A 339 -16.81 11.95 17.55
CA THR A 339 -17.66 11.77 18.75
C THR A 339 -18.81 12.78 18.68
N GLY A 340 -19.87 12.59 19.48
CA GLY A 340 -21.08 13.43 19.42
C GLY A 340 -20.85 14.94 19.63
N ASP A 341 -19.63 15.36 19.92
CA ASP A 341 -19.11 16.72 20.09
C ASP A 341 -18.30 17.28 18.89
N GLY A 342 -18.01 16.50 17.85
CA GLY A 342 -17.25 16.96 16.68
C GLY A 342 -15.78 16.53 16.60
N GLU A 343 -15.25 15.81 17.60
CA GLU A 343 -13.84 15.36 17.65
C GLU A 343 -13.59 14.03 16.93
N PRO A 344 -12.55 13.87 16.08
CA PRO A 344 -12.26 12.63 15.37
C PRO A 344 -12.26 11.38 16.26
N SER A 345 -12.83 10.28 15.78
CA SER A 345 -12.79 9.01 16.53
C SER A 345 -11.37 8.45 16.60
N GLU A 346 -11.01 7.84 17.73
CA GLU A 346 -9.70 7.22 17.92
C GLU A 346 -9.83 5.68 17.78
N PRO A 347 -9.32 5.07 16.69
CA PRO A 347 -9.43 3.63 16.51
C PRO A 347 -8.52 2.85 17.47
N GLU A 348 -8.94 1.62 17.77
CA GLU A 348 -8.17 0.67 18.58
C GLU A 348 -6.94 0.17 17.81
N VAL A 349 -5.82 0.02 18.53
CA VAL A 349 -4.65 -0.70 18.03
C VAL A 349 -4.92 -2.20 18.10
N ALA A 350 -4.99 -2.86 16.95
CA ALA A 350 -5.17 -4.30 16.86
C ALA A 350 -3.92 -5.06 17.32
N TYR A 351 -2.74 -4.62 16.86
CA TYR A 351 -1.44 -5.17 17.26
C TYR A 351 -0.30 -4.21 16.86
N GLN A 352 0.89 -4.45 17.42
CA GLN A 352 2.12 -3.73 17.10
C GLN A 352 3.26 -4.72 16.91
N ILE A 353 4.17 -4.42 15.98
CA ILE A 353 5.38 -5.20 15.71
C ILE A 353 6.61 -4.28 15.84
N ASP A 354 7.53 -4.64 16.73
CA ASP A 354 8.69 -3.81 17.07
C ASP A 354 10.03 -4.29 16.45
N ARG A 355 10.93 -3.31 16.30
CA ARG A 355 12.41 -3.28 16.21
C ARG A 355 13.16 -4.17 15.24
N SER A 356 12.66 -5.32 14.82
CA SER A 356 13.42 -6.21 13.93
C SER A 356 12.63 -6.83 12.78
N ALA A 357 11.31 -6.72 12.81
CA ALA A 357 10.43 -7.25 11.76
C ALA A 357 9.73 -6.15 10.94
N ALA A 358 9.56 -4.94 11.50
CA ALA A 358 8.91 -3.85 10.81
C ALA A 358 9.81 -3.22 9.73
N PRO A 359 9.30 -3.01 8.50
CA PRO A 359 10.02 -2.27 7.48
C PRO A 359 9.89 -0.76 7.72
N TYR A 360 10.88 0.02 7.29
CA TYR A 360 10.85 1.47 7.34
C TYR A 360 10.51 2.08 5.99
N VAL A 361 11.32 1.83 4.95
CA VAL A 361 11.07 2.35 3.60
C VAL A 361 10.13 1.46 2.78
N PRO A 362 10.34 0.13 2.67
CA PRO A 362 9.43 -0.71 1.89
C PRO A 362 8.03 -0.78 2.51
N SER A 363 7.00 -0.71 1.68
CA SER A 363 5.61 -0.85 2.13
C SER A 363 5.25 -2.32 2.31
N PRO A 364 4.57 -2.70 3.41
CA PRO A 364 4.06 -4.07 3.58
C PRO A 364 3.16 -4.53 2.43
N LEU A 365 3.12 -5.83 2.17
CA LEU A 365 2.28 -6.44 1.13
C LEU A 365 1.33 -7.45 1.75
N ALA A 366 0.02 -7.23 1.64
CA ALA A 366 -1.00 -8.16 2.08
C ALA A 366 -1.36 -9.13 0.94
N VAL A 367 -1.40 -10.43 1.21
CA VAL A 367 -1.89 -11.45 0.26
C VAL A 367 -2.66 -12.51 1.03
N GLY A 368 -3.99 -12.59 0.81
CA GLY A 368 -4.87 -13.44 1.61
C GLY A 368 -4.77 -13.09 3.10
N GLU A 369 -4.51 -14.09 3.95
CA GLU A 369 -4.32 -13.91 5.39
C GLU A 369 -2.90 -13.50 5.81
N ARG A 370 -1.99 -13.32 4.84
CA ARG A 370 -0.57 -13.04 5.07
C ARG A 370 -0.27 -11.57 4.88
N LEU A 371 0.63 -11.05 5.70
CA LEU A 371 1.25 -9.75 5.55
C LEU A 371 2.76 -9.94 5.48
N PHE A 372 3.35 -9.59 4.34
CA PHE A 372 4.78 -9.70 4.09
C PHE A 372 5.47 -8.39 4.43
N LEU A 373 6.38 -8.47 5.40
CA LEU A 373 7.18 -7.37 5.91
C LEU A 373 8.60 -7.48 5.34
N TRP A 374 8.86 -6.74 4.26
CA TRP A 374 10.17 -6.73 3.63
C TRP A 374 11.05 -5.65 4.24
N GLY A 375 11.92 -6.03 5.17
CA GLY A 375 12.79 -5.09 5.87
C GLY A 375 13.89 -4.49 4.97
N ASP A 376 14.30 -3.27 5.30
CA ASP A 376 15.27 -2.45 4.57
C ASP A 376 16.63 -3.12 4.38
N ARG A 377 16.97 -4.12 5.22
CA ARG A 377 18.23 -4.90 5.18
C ARG A 377 18.01 -6.37 4.77
N GLY A 378 16.96 -6.63 3.98
CA GLY A 378 16.70 -7.92 3.36
C GLY A 378 16.30 -9.03 4.33
N VAL A 379 15.69 -8.68 5.46
CA VAL A 379 14.94 -9.65 6.29
C VAL A 379 13.49 -9.60 5.86
N VAL A 380 12.91 -10.73 5.53
CA VAL A 380 11.49 -10.83 5.19
C VAL A 380 10.79 -11.59 6.31
N THR A 381 9.74 -11.00 6.88
CA THR A 381 8.89 -11.65 7.88
C THR A 381 7.48 -11.78 7.32
N CYS A 382 6.95 -12.99 7.26
CA CYS A 382 5.54 -13.21 7.00
C CYS A 382 4.82 -13.29 8.33
N VAL A 383 3.77 -12.47 8.49
CA VAL A 383 2.90 -12.50 9.66
C VAL A 383 1.47 -12.76 9.25
N THR A 384 0.65 -13.27 10.16
CA THR A 384 -0.80 -13.31 9.99
C THR A 384 -1.34 -11.89 10.00
N ALA A 385 -1.95 -11.46 8.91
CA ALA A 385 -2.34 -10.06 8.69
C ALA A 385 -3.36 -9.54 9.73
N ALA A 386 -4.16 -10.42 10.31
CA ALA A 386 -5.16 -10.03 11.31
C ALA A 386 -4.59 -9.86 12.74
N THR A 387 -3.45 -10.49 13.04
CA THR A 387 -2.95 -10.61 14.43
C THR A 387 -1.49 -10.21 14.62
N GLY A 388 -0.73 -10.06 13.52
CA GLY A 388 0.71 -9.84 13.56
C GLY A 388 1.53 -11.06 13.99
N ALA A 389 0.89 -12.23 14.20
CA ALA A 389 1.59 -13.44 14.60
C ALA A 389 2.55 -13.91 13.50
N VAL A 390 3.83 -14.09 13.84
CA VAL A 390 4.86 -14.53 12.89
C VAL A 390 4.52 -15.93 12.38
N ARG A 391 4.45 -16.08 11.05
CA ARG A 391 4.35 -17.36 10.35
C ARG A 391 5.76 -17.89 10.06
N TRP A 392 6.57 -17.08 9.40
CA TRP A 392 7.97 -17.38 9.13
C TRP A 392 8.83 -16.12 9.03
N ARG A 393 10.15 -16.31 9.13
CA ARG A 393 11.15 -15.26 8.92
C ARG A 393 12.31 -15.82 8.10
N GLY A 394 12.72 -15.08 7.08
CA GLY A 394 13.82 -15.42 6.19
C GLY A 394 14.73 -14.23 5.90
N ARG A 395 15.88 -14.49 5.29
CA ARG A 395 16.83 -13.46 4.88
C ARG A 395 17.18 -13.64 3.41
N VAL A 396 16.95 -12.59 2.63
CA VAL A 396 17.33 -12.50 1.22
C VAL A 396 18.64 -11.73 1.03
N GLY A 397 19.06 -10.94 2.03
CA GLY A 397 20.22 -10.04 1.89
C GLY A 397 19.92 -8.82 1.01
N GLY A 398 20.88 -7.91 0.86
CA GLY A 398 20.69 -6.66 0.11
C GLY A 398 20.05 -5.54 0.94
N THR A 399 19.86 -4.38 0.29
CA THR A 399 19.18 -3.20 0.86
C THR A 399 17.96 -2.86 0.03
N PHE A 400 16.86 -2.44 0.64
CA PHE A 400 15.59 -2.24 -0.07
C PHE A 400 15.01 -0.86 0.20
N SER A 401 14.67 -0.18 -0.89
CA SER A 401 13.78 0.98 -0.90
C SER A 401 12.51 0.70 -1.72
N ALA A 402 12.59 -0.20 -2.71
CA ALA A 402 11.43 -0.69 -3.44
C ALA A 402 10.50 -1.50 -2.52
N SER A 403 9.20 -1.46 -2.84
CA SER A 403 8.17 -2.21 -2.15
C SER A 403 7.81 -3.48 -2.95
N PRO A 404 7.52 -4.60 -2.27
CA PRO A 404 7.16 -5.85 -2.93
C PRO A 404 5.80 -5.78 -3.63
N VAL A 405 5.67 -6.58 -4.68
CA VAL A 405 4.44 -6.81 -5.46
C VAL A 405 4.10 -8.30 -5.55
N ALA A 406 2.82 -8.63 -5.46
CA ALA A 406 2.30 -9.99 -5.61
C ALA A 406 2.07 -10.33 -7.11
N LEU A 407 2.49 -11.52 -7.54
CA LEU A 407 2.46 -12.01 -8.92
C LEU A 407 2.09 -13.50 -8.96
N GLY A 408 0.82 -13.86 -9.19
CA GLY A 408 0.43 -15.23 -9.54
C GLY A 408 1.01 -16.34 -8.66
N GLY A 409 0.98 -16.19 -7.33
CA GLY A 409 1.55 -17.16 -6.37
C GLY A 409 3.02 -16.91 -5.99
N ALA A 410 3.58 -15.77 -6.39
CA ALA A 410 4.91 -15.31 -6.01
C ALA A 410 4.90 -13.85 -5.52
N ILE A 411 5.98 -13.45 -4.86
CA ILE A 411 6.21 -12.09 -4.40
C ILE A 411 7.55 -11.63 -4.95
N LEU A 412 7.55 -10.51 -5.65
CA LEU A 412 8.75 -9.94 -6.25
C LEU A 412 9.12 -8.65 -5.52
N ASN A 413 10.40 -8.49 -5.18
CA ASN A 413 10.97 -7.20 -4.77
C ASN A 413 12.36 -7.02 -5.41
N ILE A 414 12.86 -5.79 -5.40
CA ILE A 414 14.13 -5.42 -6.03
C ILE A 414 15.00 -4.71 -5.00
N SER A 415 16.22 -5.18 -4.82
CA SER A 415 17.20 -4.50 -3.96
C SER A 415 17.75 -3.25 -4.63
N ALA A 416 18.32 -2.35 -3.83
CA ALA A 416 18.92 -1.10 -4.32
C ALA A 416 20.00 -1.37 -5.36
N ASP A 417 20.83 -2.40 -5.21
CA ASP A 417 21.86 -2.82 -6.16
C ASP A 417 21.30 -3.51 -7.43
N GLY A 418 19.98 -3.58 -7.59
CA GLY A 418 19.35 -4.09 -8.80
C GLY A 418 19.23 -5.62 -8.85
N GLU A 419 19.21 -6.29 -7.70
CA GLU A 419 18.89 -7.71 -7.65
C GLU A 419 17.37 -7.88 -7.50
N VAL A 420 16.73 -8.44 -8.52
CA VAL A 420 15.35 -8.91 -8.41
C VAL A 420 15.34 -10.20 -7.62
N ILE A 421 14.48 -10.29 -6.61
CA ILE A 421 14.28 -11.49 -5.81
C ILE A 421 12.80 -11.88 -5.84
N VAL A 422 12.56 -13.14 -6.18
CA VAL A 422 11.22 -13.73 -6.21
C VAL A 422 11.10 -14.74 -5.07
N LEU A 423 10.11 -14.54 -4.20
CA LEU A 423 9.74 -15.47 -3.13
C LEU A 423 8.44 -16.18 -3.47
N ALA A 424 8.23 -17.36 -2.88
CA ALA A 424 6.91 -17.99 -2.91
C ALA A 424 5.92 -17.18 -2.08
N ASP A 425 4.69 -17.02 -2.59
CA ASP A 425 3.57 -16.59 -1.76
C ASP A 425 3.03 -17.80 -0.97
N GLY A 426 3.66 -18.10 0.16
CA GLY A 426 3.36 -19.31 0.93
C GLY A 426 3.60 -19.18 2.44
N ASP A 427 3.31 -20.26 3.15
CA ASP A 427 3.49 -20.40 4.60
C ASP A 427 4.91 -20.79 5.01
N ASP A 428 5.82 -20.91 4.06
CA ASP A 428 7.25 -21.16 4.29
C ASP A 428 8.11 -20.11 3.56
N PHE A 429 9.31 -19.86 4.09
CA PHE A 429 10.30 -19.03 3.41
C PHE A 429 10.96 -19.81 2.27
N GLU A 430 10.63 -19.45 1.03
CA GLU A 430 11.21 -20.06 -0.17
C GLU A 430 11.61 -18.98 -1.18
N VAL A 431 12.88 -18.97 -1.58
CA VAL A 431 13.37 -18.14 -2.69
C VAL A 431 13.19 -18.91 -3.99
N LEU A 432 12.34 -18.41 -4.87
CA LEU A 432 12.03 -19.01 -6.17
C LEU A 432 13.03 -18.63 -7.26
N GLY A 433 13.67 -17.47 -7.15
CA GLY A 433 14.66 -17.05 -8.11
C GLY A 433 15.25 -15.67 -7.83
N ARG A 434 16.34 -15.38 -8.54
CA ARG A 434 17.11 -14.14 -8.47
C ARG A 434 17.50 -13.71 -9.88
N THR A 435 17.48 -12.42 -10.16
CA THR A 435 17.88 -11.87 -11.46
C THR A 435 18.58 -10.53 -11.29
N PRO A 436 19.86 -10.40 -11.69
CA PRO A 436 20.54 -9.12 -11.67
C PRO A 436 20.09 -8.24 -12.85
N LEU A 437 19.67 -7.01 -12.57
CA LEU A 437 19.35 -6.01 -13.60
C LEU A 437 20.60 -5.37 -14.20
N GLY A 438 21.73 -5.43 -13.48
CA GLY A 438 22.99 -4.80 -13.87
C GLY A 438 23.04 -3.28 -13.63
N GLU A 439 22.06 -2.74 -12.89
CA GLU A 439 21.92 -1.31 -12.63
C GLU A 439 21.15 -1.09 -11.31
N GLU A 440 21.47 0.00 -10.58
CA GLU A 440 20.76 0.39 -9.35
C GLU A 440 19.24 0.48 -9.59
N CYS A 441 18.43 0.00 -8.64
CA CYS A 441 16.98 0.08 -8.73
C CYS A 441 16.34 0.40 -7.37
N ARG A 442 15.60 1.51 -7.30
CA ARG A 442 14.81 1.89 -6.11
C ARG A 442 13.31 1.97 -6.36
N ALA A 443 12.90 1.89 -7.62
CA ALA A 443 11.51 1.94 -8.00
C ALA A 443 10.81 0.63 -7.64
N SER A 444 9.54 0.73 -7.22
CA SER A 444 8.70 -0.45 -7.10
C SER A 444 8.22 -0.87 -8.50
N PRO A 445 8.12 -2.17 -8.79
CA PRO A 445 7.64 -2.64 -10.09
C PRO A 445 6.17 -2.26 -10.33
N ALA A 446 5.78 -2.21 -11.59
CA ALA A 446 4.39 -2.05 -12.01
C ALA A 446 3.91 -3.25 -12.82
N VAL A 447 2.61 -3.56 -12.74
CA VAL A 447 2.02 -4.70 -13.45
C VAL A 447 0.74 -4.25 -14.14
N ALA A 448 0.67 -4.42 -15.45
CA ALA A 448 -0.53 -4.11 -16.22
C ALA A 448 -0.57 -4.92 -17.51
N ASP A 449 -1.77 -5.30 -17.96
CA ASP A 449 -2.01 -5.98 -19.23
C ASP A 449 -1.09 -7.20 -19.47
N GLY A 450 -0.87 -7.99 -18.42
CA GLY A 450 -0.04 -9.20 -18.47
C GLY A 450 1.45 -8.90 -18.64
N ARG A 451 1.89 -7.70 -18.27
CA ARG A 451 3.29 -7.27 -18.33
C ARG A 451 3.75 -6.78 -16.96
N LEU A 452 5.00 -7.08 -16.64
CA LEU A 452 5.75 -6.55 -15.53
C LEU A 452 6.67 -5.45 -16.08
N TYR A 453 6.66 -4.29 -15.44
CA TYR A 453 7.52 -3.16 -15.76
C TYR A 453 8.48 -2.90 -14.62
N ILE A 454 9.77 -2.88 -14.95
CA ILE A 454 10.84 -2.61 -14.00
C ILE A 454 11.60 -1.38 -14.47
N ARG A 455 11.83 -0.46 -13.54
CA ARG A 455 12.51 0.81 -13.78
C ARG A 455 13.74 0.96 -12.89
N SER A 456 14.89 0.53 -13.40
CA SER A 456 16.20 0.84 -12.82
C SER A 456 16.54 2.32 -13.00
N VAL A 457 17.69 2.76 -12.48
CA VAL A 457 17.99 4.19 -12.33
C VAL A 457 17.92 4.96 -13.66
N GLY A 458 18.35 4.37 -14.79
CA GLY A 458 18.31 5.01 -16.11
C GLY A 458 17.54 4.25 -17.20
N ARG A 459 16.81 3.17 -16.87
CA ARG A 459 16.19 2.29 -17.86
C ARG A 459 14.80 1.80 -17.45
N LEU A 460 13.95 1.59 -18.45
CA LEU A 460 12.64 0.95 -18.31
C LEU A 460 12.61 -0.34 -19.13
N SER A 461 12.24 -1.45 -18.50
CA SER A 461 12.18 -2.77 -19.14
C SER A 461 10.81 -3.41 -18.89
N SER A 462 10.35 -4.21 -19.86
CA SER A 462 9.09 -4.96 -19.77
C SER A 462 9.31 -6.45 -19.96
N LEU A 463 8.72 -7.25 -19.08
CA LEU A 463 8.66 -8.71 -19.14
C LEU A 463 7.21 -9.14 -19.33
N ALA A 464 6.97 -10.08 -20.25
CA ALA A 464 5.64 -10.66 -20.44
C ALA A 464 5.34 -11.73 -19.39
N ALA A 465 4.06 -11.86 -19.03
CA ALA A 465 3.59 -13.00 -18.26
C ALA A 465 3.78 -14.30 -19.05
N GLU A 466 3.98 -15.40 -18.33
CA GLU A 466 4.02 -16.74 -18.91
C GLU A 466 2.68 -17.07 -19.60
N PRO A 467 2.68 -17.90 -20.65
CA PRO A 467 1.45 -18.44 -21.23
C PRO A 467 0.59 -19.14 -20.16
N GLU A 468 -0.73 -19.12 -20.37
CA GLU A 468 -1.71 -19.73 -19.46
C GLU A 468 -1.68 -21.26 -19.46
#